data_AF-A0A948BIU3-F1
#
_entry.id   AF-A0A948BIU3-F1
#
_cell.length_a   1.000
_cell.length_b   1.000
_cell.length_c   1.000
_cell.angle_alpha   90.00
_cell.angle_beta   90.00
_cell.angle_gamma   90.00
#
_symmetry.space_group_name_H-M   'P 1'
#
loop_
_entity.id
_entity.type
_entity.pdbx_description
1 polymer ?
#
loop_
_entity_poly.entity_id
_entity_poly.type
_entity_poly.pdbx_seq_one_letter_code
_entity_poly.pdbx_strand_id
1 'polypeptide(L)'
;MNIDLLKGLDLVKFERLCKTFFDQMGFQTHKSGSGGGVNVSEVNVLHSKSTNAPFSFFQCSVNELVNVDVLATFKNAMDSLNLKNGYFLSVEGFEAAARNFVAGKGVNLIDGLKFIEMVGKLPKPGQDLLKEMAMVRQDAGEKEERKTAPHACPKCGVNMLLRVSEEGKYKTGKFWQCPDCAHIIAF
;
A
#
# COMPACT_ATOMS: atom_id res chain seq x y z
N MET A 1 6.56 15.64 12.36
CA MET A 1 6.93 14.53 11.48
C MET A 1 8.27 14.90 10.85
N ASN A 2 9.24 14.00 10.87
CA ASN A 2 10.56 14.19 10.28
C ASN A 2 10.92 12.97 9.43
N ILE A 3 12.04 13.04 8.71
CA ILE A 3 12.44 11.99 7.78
C ILE A 3 12.83 10.69 8.49
N ASP A 4 13.47 10.78 9.66
CA ASP A 4 13.89 9.60 10.44
C ASP A 4 12.69 8.76 10.88
N LEU A 5 11.59 9.43 11.25
CA LEU A 5 10.35 8.77 11.59
C LEU A 5 9.79 7.98 10.40
N LEU A 6 9.81 8.56 9.19
CA LEU A 6 9.33 7.88 7.99
C LEU A 6 10.22 6.70 7.60
N LYS A 7 11.54 6.85 7.70
CA LYS A 7 12.52 5.77 7.44
C LYS A 7 12.38 4.60 8.41
N GLY A 8 11.85 4.85 9.61
CA GLY A 8 11.54 3.81 10.60
C GLY A 8 10.24 3.03 10.34
N LEU A 9 9.41 3.45 9.38
CA LEU A 9 8.16 2.78 9.06
C LEU A 9 8.38 1.61 8.09
N ASP A 10 7.73 0.48 8.35
CA ASP A 10 7.54 -0.54 7.32
C ASP A 10 6.55 -0.08 6.25
N LEU A 11 6.52 -0.80 5.12
CA LEU A 11 5.66 -0.47 3.98
C LEU A 11 4.17 -0.43 4.36
N VAL A 12 3.71 -1.33 5.23
CA VAL A 12 2.29 -1.42 5.60
C VAL A 12 1.86 -0.18 6.38
N LYS A 13 2.69 0.25 7.34
CA LYS A 13 2.44 1.47 8.12
C LYS A 13 2.54 2.72 7.26
N PHE A 14 3.54 2.81 6.40
CA PHE A 14 3.67 3.96 5.51
C PHE A 14 2.50 4.03 4.52
N GLU A 15 2.06 2.90 3.97
CA GLU A 15 0.87 2.85 3.12
C GLU A 15 -0.39 3.29 3.89
N ARG A 16 -0.58 2.82 5.14
CA ARG A 16 -1.69 3.25 5.99
C ARG A 16 -1.63 4.76 6.28
N LEU A 17 -0.44 5.30 6.53
CA LEU A 17 -0.22 6.73 6.72
C LEU A 17 -0.61 7.53 5.46
N CYS A 18 -0.22 7.05 4.28
CA CYS A 18 -0.58 7.65 3.01
C CYS A 18 -2.10 7.60 2.75
N LYS A 19 -2.78 6.51 3.10
CA LYS A 19 -4.25 6.40 3.03
C LYS A 19 -4.91 7.47 3.88
N THR A 20 -4.50 7.60 5.15
CA THR A 20 -5.04 8.61 6.05
C THR A 20 -4.75 10.02 5.53
N PHE A 21 -3.57 10.25 4.95
CA PHE A 21 -3.23 11.54 4.34
C PHE A 21 -4.20 11.91 3.22
N PHE A 22 -4.46 11.00 2.28
CA PHE A 22 -5.43 11.24 1.21
C PHE A 22 -6.86 11.37 1.75
N ASP A 23 -7.21 10.67 2.83
CA ASP A 23 -8.48 10.82 3.53
C ASP A 23 -8.70 12.25 4.06
N GLN A 24 -7.66 12.82 4.67
CA GLN A 24 -7.66 14.23 5.14
C GLN A 24 -7.74 15.23 3.98
N MET A 25 -7.29 14.85 2.78
CA MET A 25 -7.44 15.65 1.57
C MET A 25 -8.81 15.50 0.90
N GLY A 26 -9.71 14.69 1.45
CA GLY A 26 -11.06 14.49 0.90
C GLY A 26 -11.18 13.34 -0.10
N PHE A 27 -10.23 12.40 -0.11
CA PHE A 27 -10.28 11.21 -0.98
C PHE A 27 -10.54 9.94 -0.16
N GLN A 28 -11.32 9.01 -0.69
CA GLN A 28 -11.43 7.66 -0.15
C GLN A 28 -10.53 6.71 -0.92
N THR A 29 -9.89 5.78 -0.22
CA THR A 29 -9.05 4.77 -0.85
C THR A 29 -9.78 3.45 -0.95
N HIS A 30 -9.88 2.90 -2.15
CA HIS A 30 -10.38 1.54 -2.40
C HIS A 30 -9.24 0.69 -2.94
N LYS A 31 -9.10 -0.54 -2.44
CA LYS A 31 -8.21 -1.51 -3.09
C LYS A 31 -8.88 -1.95 -4.38
N SER A 32 -8.18 -1.82 -5.51
CA SER A 32 -8.59 -2.48 -6.73
C SER A 32 -8.31 -3.97 -6.57
N GLY A 33 -9.36 -4.75 -6.34
CA GLY A 33 -9.33 -6.20 -6.50
C GLY A 33 -9.35 -6.52 -7.99
N SER A 34 -8.39 -7.30 -8.47
CA SER A 34 -8.49 -7.94 -9.79
C SER A 34 -9.68 -8.89 -9.76
N GLY A 35 -10.82 -8.46 -10.31
CA GLY A 35 -11.79 -9.39 -10.86
C GLY A 35 -11.16 -10.08 -12.07
N GLY A 36 -10.58 -11.26 -11.85
CA GLY A 36 -10.18 -12.20 -12.90
C GLY A 36 -8.95 -11.82 -13.73
N GLY A 37 -7.82 -12.45 -13.42
CA GLY A 37 -6.74 -12.68 -14.38
C GLY A 37 -5.72 -11.55 -14.54
N VAL A 38 -4.46 -11.92 -14.27
CA VAL A 38 -3.21 -11.23 -14.64
C VAL A 38 -2.72 -10.13 -13.67
N ASN A 39 -1.79 -10.55 -12.80
CA ASN A 39 -0.60 -9.86 -12.29
C ASN A 39 -0.53 -8.32 -12.34
N VAL A 40 -1.39 -7.62 -11.60
CA VAL A 40 -0.99 -6.38 -10.92
C VAL A 40 -1.50 -6.46 -9.49
N SER A 41 -0.55 -6.46 -8.57
CA SER A 41 -0.75 -6.42 -7.12
C SER A 41 -1.70 -5.29 -6.70
N GLU A 42 -2.56 -5.55 -5.72
CA GLU A 42 -3.49 -4.61 -5.08
C GLU A 42 -3.04 -3.13 -5.17
N VAL A 43 -3.72 -2.32 -6.00
CA VAL A 43 -3.45 -0.87 -6.06
C VAL A 43 -4.48 -0.08 -5.26
N ASN A 44 -4.07 1.07 -4.71
CA ASN A 44 -4.91 1.95 -3.91
C ASN A 44 -5.54 3.04 -4.76
N VAL A 45 -6.77 2.82 -5.22
CA VAL A 45 -7.53 3.79 -6.03
C VAL A 45 -8.11 4.88 -5.14
N LEU A 46 -7.86 6.13 -5.51
CA LEU A 46 -8.39 7.32 -4.85
C LEU A 46 -9.67 7.74 -5.53
N HIS A 47 -10.76 7.76 -4.76
CA HIS A 47 -12.06 8.28 -5.16
C HIS A 47 -12.31 9.61 -4.47
N SER A 48 -12.89 10.57 -5.18
CA SER A 48 -13.33 11.81 -4.53
C SER A 48 -14.50 11.50 -3.58
N LYS A 49 -14.45 11.99 -2.33
CA LYS A 49 -15.58 11.86 -1.38
C LYS A 49 -16.85 12.57 -1.85
N SER A 50 -16.73 13.61 -2.67
CA SER A 50 -17.88 14.41 -3.12
C SER A 50 -18.61 13.81 -4.31
N THR A 51 -17.89 13.13 -5.21
CA THR A 51 -18.46 12.61 -6.47
C THR A 51 -18.40 11.09 -6.59
N ASN A 52 -17.68 10.42 -5.68
CA ASN A 52 -17.35 8.99 -5.73
C ASN A 52 -16.64 8.53 -7.02
N ALA A 53 -16.22 9.47 -7.87
CA ALA A 53 -15.54 9.17 -9.12
C ALA A 53 -14.07 8.79 -8.84
N PRO A 54 -13.51 7.79 -9.55
CA PRO A 54 -12.09 7.49 -9.48
C PRO A 54 -11.31 8.69 -10.01
N PHE A 55 -10.44 9.23 -9.15
CA PHE A 55 -9.66 10.44 -9.42
C PHE A 55 -8.22 10.10 -9.81
N SER A 56 -7.62 9.13 -9.11
CA SER A 56 -6.21 8.75 -9.24
C SER A 56 -6.02 7.39 -8.57
N PHE A 57 -4.81 6.85 -8.55
CA PHE A 57 -4.40 5.86 -7.55
C PHE A 57 -3.02 6.19 -7.03
N PHE A 58 -2.58 5.49 -5.98
CA PHE A 58 -1.24 5.64 -5.45
C PHE A 58 -0.55 4.32 -5.09
N GLN A 59 0.77 4.35 -5.06
CA GLN A 59 1.63 3.27 -4.56
C GLN A 59 2.73 3.86 -3.67
N CYS A 60 3.25 3.04 -2.75
CA CYS A 60 4.25 3.43 -1.76
C CYS A 60 5.52 2.57 -1.85
N SER A 61 6.66 3.16 -1.50
CA SER A 61 7.95 2.49 -1.25
C SER A 61 8.64 3.13 -0.04
N VAL A 62 9.41 2.35 0.72
CA VAL A 62 10.08 2.81 1.95
C VAL A 62 11.58 2.52 2.05
N ASN A 63 12.07 1.44 1.43
CA ASN A 63 13.41 0.92 1.75
C ASN A 63 14.49 1.25 0.71
N GLU A 64 14.10 1.56 -0.52
CA GLU A 64 15.03 1.66 -1.64
C GLU A 64 14.66 2.83 -2.55
N LEU A 65 15.69 3.40 -3.18
CA LEU A 65 15.54 4.41 -4.20
C LEU A 65 14.80 3.80 -5.39
N VAL A 66 13.70 4.43 -5.80
CA VAL A 66 12.83 3.87 -6.83
C VAL A 66 13.46 4.06 -8.21
N ASN A 67 13.60 2.95 -8.94
CA ASN A 67 14.19 2.88 -10.27
C ASN A 67 13.12 2.94 -11.39
N VAL A 68 13.57 2.86 -12.64
CA VAL A 68 12.72 2.94 -13.84
C VAL A 68 11.72 1.79 -13.92
N ASP A 69 12.12 0.55 -13.61
CA ASP A 69 11.28 -0.64 -13.77
C ASP A 69 10.06 -0.62 -12.85
N VAL A 70 10.25 -0.14 -11.61
CA VAL A 70 9.16 0.05 -10.65
C VAL A 70 8.16 1.09 -11.17
N LEU A 71 8.64 2.23 -11.69
CA LEU A 71 7.76 3.26 -12.24
C LEU A 71 7.11 2.86 -13.57
N ALA A 72 7.77 2.03 -14.38
CA ALA A 72 7.18 1.46 -15.59
C ALA A 72 6.01 0.53 -15.25
N THR A 73 6.19 -0.34 -14.24
CA THR A 73 5.12 -1.20 -13.72
C THR A 73 3.96 -0.38 -13.19
N PHE A 74 4.24 0.66 -12.40
CA PHE A 74 3.23 1.59 -11.92
C PHE A 74 2.48 2.26 -13.08
N LYS A 75 3.19 2.76 -14.09
CA LYS A 75 2.57 3.42 -15.26
C LYS A 75 1.66 2.47 -16.05
N ASN A 76 2.09 1.24 -16.25
CA ASN A 76 1.28 0.22 -16.93
C ASN A 76 -0.01 -0.08 -16.13
N ALA A 77 0.05 -0.09 -14.80
CA ALA A 77 -1.14 -0.21 -13.95
C ALA A 77 -2.06 1.03 -14.07
N MET A 78 -1.50 2.23 -14.25
CA MET A 78 -2.32 3.41 -14.54
C MET A 78 -3.12 3.25 -15.83
N ASP A 79 -2.43 2.80 -16.87
CA ASP A 79 -2.98 2.67 -18.22
C ASP A 79 -4.07 1.59 -18.28
N SER A 80 -3.86 0.45 -17.62
CA SER A 80 -4.87 -0.63 -17.56
C SER A 80 -6.16 -0.21 -16.85
N LEU A 81 -6.08 0.75 -15.92
CA LEU A 81 -7.22 1.30 -15.20
C LEU A 81 -7.81 2.57 -15.86
N ASN A 82 -7.30 2.99 -17.02
CA ASN A 82 -7.66 4.25 -17.69
C ASN A 82 -7.50 5.49 -16.80
N LEU A 83 -6.55 5.47 -15.86
CA LEU A 83 -6.29 6.58 -14.95
C LEU A 83 -5.20 7.48 -15.53
N LYS A 84 -5.54 8.75 -15.76
CA LYS A 84 -4.61 9.75 -16.33
C LYS A 84 -3.58 10.25 -15.33
N ASN A 85 -3.83 10.09 -14.03
CA ASN A 85 -2.98 10.58 -12.96
C ASN A 85 -2.75 9.50 -11.90
N GLY A 86 -1.54 9.48 -11.36
CA GLY A 86 -1.13 8.59 -10.27
C GLY A 86 -0.17 9.29 -9.33
N TYR A 87 -0.10 8.83 -8.08
CA TYR A 87 0.88 9.29 -7.09
C TYR A 87 1.80 8.14 -6.69
N PHE A 88 3.11 8.32 -6.84
CA PHE A 88 4.08 7.38 -6.28
C PHE A 88 4.77 8.04 -5.10
N LEU A 89 4.63 7.44 -3.92
CA LEU A 89 5.24 7.94 -2.68
C LEU A 89 6.45 7.07 -2.33
N SER A 90 7.60 7.69 -2.09
CA SER A 90 8.84 6.97 -1.73
C SER A 90 9.56 7.68 -0.59
N VAL A 91 9.84 6.98 0.51
CA VAL A 91 10.60 7.58 1.62
C VAL A 91 12.04 7.91 1.19
N GLU A 92 12.71 6.98 0.52
CA GLU A 92 14.09 7.17 0.00
C GLU A 92 14.15 7.99 -1.30
N GLY A 93 13.01 8.19 -1.96
CA GLY A 93 12.91 8.98 -3.19
C GLY A 93 13.09 8.16 -4.47
N PHE A 94 13.64 8.80 -5.51
CA PHE A 94 13.66 8.30 -6.88
C PHE A 94 15.00 8.58 -7.57
N GLU A 95 15.47 7.62 -8.36
CA GLU A 95 16.62 7.79 -9.24
C GLU A 95 16.36 8.88 -10.29
N ALA A 96 17.43 9.54 -10.76
CA ALA A 96 17.32 10.56 -11.81
C ALA A 96 16.73 9.99 -13.11
N ALA A 97 17.13 8.77 -13.50
CA ALA A 97 16.58 8.08 -14.66
C ALA A 97 15.08 7.80 -14.50
N ALA A 98 14.64 7.40 -13.31
CA ALA A 98 13.24 7.15 -12.99
C ALA A 98 12.39 8.43 -13.09
N ARG A 99 12.90 9.55 -12.55
CA ARG A 99 12.25 10.87 -12.66
C ARG A 99 12.09 11.30 -14.11
N ASN A 100 13.14 11.16 -14.91
CA ASN A 100 13.10 11.49 -16.34
C ASN A 100 12.13 10.59 -17.11
N PHE A 101 12.10 9.29 -16.78
CA PHE A 101 11.22 8.33 -17.44
C PHE A 101 9.75 8.70 -17.31
N VAL A 102 9.30 9.22 -16.16
CA VAL A 102 7.88 9.54 -15.93
C VAL A 102 7.51 11.01 -16.14
N ALA A 103 8.48 11.87 -16.45
CA ALA A 103 8.23 13.28 -16.68
C ALA A 103 7.15 13.49 -17.76
N GLY A 104 6.10 14.23 -17.42
CA GLY A 104 4.97 14.49 -18.33
C GLY A 104 4.02 13.30 -18.57
N LYS A 105 4.20 12.17 -17.90
CA LYS A 105 3.39 10.94 -18.09
C LYS A 105 2.27 10.76 -17.06
N GLY A 106 1.88 11.82 -16.35
CA GLY A 106 0.80 11.76 -15.34
C GLY A 106 1.18 11.08 -14.02
N VAL A 107 2.44 10.71 -13.81
CA VAL A 107 2.95 10.16 -12.55
C VAL A 107 3.48 11.30 -11.68
N ASN A 108 2.86 11.51 -10.53
CA ASN A 108 3.28 12.49 -9.54
C ASN A 108 4.18 11.82 -8.51
N LEU A 109 5.44 12.22 -8.46
CA LEU A 109 6.43 11.67 -7.54
C LEU A 109 6.47 12.48 -6.24
N ILE A 110 6.32 11.80 -5.11
CA ILE A 110 6.36 12.40 -3.77
C ILE A 110 7.45 11.68 -2.98
N ASP A 111 8.58 12.34 -2.73
CA ASP A 111 9.60 11.81 -1.81
C ASP A 111 9.25 12.09 -0.34
N GLY A 112 10.00 11.49 0.59
CA GLY A 112 9.73 11.63 2.02
C GLY A 112 9.71 13.07 2.52
N LEU A 113 10.62 13.92 2.03
CA LEU A 113 10.65 15.34 2.39
C LEU A 113 9.43 16.07 1.83
N LYS A 114 9.06 15.80 0.57
CA LYS A 114 7.86 16.38 -0.04
C LYS A 114 6.59 15.95 0.67
N PHE A 115 6.51 14.68 1.09
CA PHE A 115 5.39 14.16 1.88
C PHE A 115 5.26 14.91 3.21
N ILE A 116 6.36 15.12 3.94
CA ILE A 116 6.36 15.90 5.19
C ILE A 116 5.87 17.33 4.96
N GLU A 117 6.32 17.99 3.89
CA GLU A 117 5.85 19.32 3.51
C GLU A 117 4.34 19.33 3.24
N MET A 118 3.84 18.33 2.50
CA MET A 118 2.41 18.19 2.19
C MET A 118 1.57 17.94 3.45
N VAL A 119 2.03 17.09 4.36
CA VAL A 119 1.40 16.90 5.68
C VAL A 119 1.35 18.22 6.45
N GLY A 120 2.41 19.02 6.40
CA GLY A 120 2.46 20.35 7.05
C GLY A 120 1.43 21.35 6.54
N LYS A 121 0.82 21.13 5.37
CA LYS A 121 -0.24 21.98 4.78
C LYS A 121 -1.65 21.56 5.18
N LEU A 122 -1.83 20.42 5.84
CA LEU A 122 -3.14 19.99 6.33
C LEU A 122 -3.61 20.88 7.49
N PRO A 123 -4.94 20.93 7.76
CA PRO A 123 -5.46 21.48 9.00
C PRO A 123 -4.82 20.80 10.22
N LYS A 124 -4.67 21.55 11.32
CA LYS A 124 -3.99 21.11 12.54
C LYS A 124 -4.44 19.72 13.04
N PRO A 125 -5.75 19.38 13.08
CA PRO A 125 -6.21 18.05 13.47
C PRO A 125 -5.64 16.92 12.59
N GLY A 126 -5.61 17.12 11.26
CA GLY A 126 -5.07 16.13 10.32
C GLY A 126 -3.55 15.96 10.44
N GLN A 127 -2.84 17.06 10.72
CA GLN A 127 -1.40 16.99 11.00
C GLN A 127 -1.09 16.17 12.25
N ASP A 128 -1.85 16.41 13.31
CA ASP A 128 -1.60 15.79 14.61
C ASP A 128 -1.96 14.30 14.57
N LEU A 129 -3.07 13.92 13.89
CA LEU A 129 -3.42 12.53 13.60
C LEU A 129 -2.30 11.77 12.88
N LEU A 130 -1.76 12.35 11.79
CA LEU A 130 -0.70 11.69 11.02
C LEU A 130 0.62 11.60 11.80
N LYS A 131 0.93 12.60 12.64
CA LYS A 131 2.09 12.55 13.53
C LYS A 131 1.94 11.44 14.56
N GLU A 132 0.78 11.32 15.18
CA GLU A 132 0.48 10.27 16.14
C GLU A 132 0.63 8.89 15.49
N MET A 133 -0.02 8.66 14.35
CA MET A 133 0.07 7.40 13.60
C MET A 133 1.51 7.00 13.27
N ALA A 134 2.36 7.96 12.90
CA ALA A 134 3.75 7.69 12.59
C ALA A 134 4.61 7.41 13.85
N MET A 135 4.19 7.88 15.03
CA MET A 135 4.88 7.68 16.31
C MET A 135 4.47 6.40 17.06
N VAL A 136 3.31 5.81 16.74
CA VAL A 136 2.87 4.55 17.36
C VAL A 136 3.92 3.46 17.11
N ARG A 137 4.56 3.02 18.20
CA ARG A 137 5.62 2.01 18.17
C ARG A 137 5.09 0.71 17.54
N GLN A 138 5.98 0.00 16.86
CA GLN A 138 5.72 -1.39 16.47
C GLN A 138 5.61 -2.21 17.75
N ASP A 139 4.38 -2.51 18.18
CA ASP A 139 4.18 -3.67 19.03
C ASP A 139 4.69 -4.87 18.22
N ALA A 140 5.64 -5.62 18.79
CA ALA A 140 6.28 -6.76 18.16
C ALA A 140 5.29 -7.86 17.73
N GLY A 141 4.00 -7.71 18.03
CA GLY A 141 2.88 -8.56 17.60
C GLY A 141 2.33 -8.27 16.19
N GLU A 142 2.58 -7.11 15.58
CA GLU A 142 2.14 -6.83 14.19
C GLU A 142 3.16 -7.25 13.12
N LYS A 143 4.10 -8.13 13.47
CA LYS A 143 4.90 -8.91 12.50
C LYS A 143 4.18 -10.19 12.05
N GLU A 144 2.85 -10.24 12.17
CA GLU A 144 2.08 -11.40 11.74
C GLU A 144 1.94 -11.42 10.22
N GLU A 145 3.00 -11.97 9.60
CA GLU A 145 2.91 -12.95 8.53
C GLU A 145 2.06 -12.56 7.30
N ARG A 146 2.55 -11.61 6.50
CA ARG A 146 2.46 -11.76 5.03
C ARG A 146 3.52 -12.78 4.56
N LYS A 147 3.51 -13.98 5.15
CA LYS A 147 4.07 -15.16 4.49
C LYS A 147 2.95 -15.68 3.61
N THR A 148 2.83 -15.15 2.40
CA THR A 148 2.04 -15.81 1.36
C THR A 148 2.55 -17.25 1.26
N ALA A 149 1.65 -18.23 1.37
CA ALA A 149 2.01 -19.61 1.10
C ALA A 149 2.65 -19.70 -0.29
N PRO A 150 3.60 -20.61 -0.54
CA PRO A 150 4.03 -20.92 -1.92
C PRO A 150 2.93 -21.57 -2.76
N HIS A 151 1.69 -21.66 -2.26
CA HIS A 151 0.63 -22.48 -2.81
C HIS A 151 -0.69 -21.70 -2.89
N ALA A 152 -1.30 -21.77 -4.07
CA ALA A 152 -2.67 -21.35 -4.33
C ALA A 152 -3.67 -22.35 -3.71
N CYS A 153 -4.81 -21.85 -3.26
CA CYS A 153 -5.91 -22.69 -2.78
C CYS A 153 -6.38 -23.61 -3.91
N PRO A 154 -6.45 -24.94 -3.71
CA PRO A 154 -6.88 -25.86 -4.77
C PRO A 154 -8.34 -25.66 -5.20
N LYS A 155 -9.15 -24.96 -4.39
CA LYS A 155 -10.56 -24.70 -4.67
C LYS A 155 -10.80 -23.46 -5.55
N CYS A 156 -10.00 -22.41 -5.39
CA CYS A 156 -10.24 -21.13 -6.08
C CYS A 156 -8.99 -20.50 -6.70
N GLY A 157 -7.80 -21.09 -6.53
CA GLY A 157 -6.56 -20.59 -7.10
C GLY A 157 -5.93 -19.39 -6.36
N VAL A 158 -6.55 -18.91 -5.27
CA VAL A 158 -6.08 -17.75 -4.51
C VAL A 158 -4.95 -18.12 -3.55
N ASN A 159 -3.91 -17.29 -3.45
CA ASN A 159 -2.82 -17.50 -2.50
C ASN A 159 -3.34 -17.58 -1.06
N MET A 160 -2.94 -18.63 -0.36
CA MET A 160 -3.37 -18.85 1.02
C MET A 160 -2.54 -18.03 2.01
N LEU A 161 -3.14 -17.70 3.15
CA LEU A 161 -2.52 -16.93 4.22
C LEU A 161 -2.18 -17.85 5.39
N LEU A 162 -0.98 -17.68 5.97
CA LEU A 162 -0.62 -18.39 7.19
C LEU A 162 -1.44 -17.81 8.33
N ARG A 163 -1.97 -18.70 9.16
CA ARG A 163 -2.70 -18.38 10.37
C ARG A 163 -2.18 -19.26 11.49
N VAL A 164 -2.22 -18.75 12.70
CA VAL A 164 -1.90 -19.50 13.92
C VAL A 164 -3.17 -19.53 14.76
N SER A 165 -3.56 -20.71 15.25
CA SER A 165 -4.66 -20.83 16.21
C SER A 165 -4.12 -21.43 17.49
N GLU A 166 -4.28 -20.71 18.59
CA GLU A 166 -3.93 -21.20 19.94
C GLU A 166 -5.12 -21.96 20.59
N GLU A 167 -6.32 -21.86 20.00
CA GLU A 167 -7.56 -22.48 20.48
C GLU A 167 -8.37 -23.17 19.36
N GLY A 168 -9.28 -24.08 19.72
CA GLY A 168 -10.19 -24.76 18.76
C GLY A 168 -9.64 -26.04 18.11
N LYS A 169 -10.29 -26.47 17.01
CA LYS A 169 -10.08 -27.77 16.34
C LYS A 169 -8.69 -27.93 15.68
N TYR A 170 -7.93 -26.84 15.56
CA TYR A 170 -6.59 -26.77 14.95
C TYR A 170 -5.49 -26.46 15.99
N LYS A 171 -5.65 -27.02 17.19
CA LYS A 171 -4.86 -26.74 18.41
C LYS A 171 -3.38 -27.10 18.37
N THR A 172 -2.83 -27.48 17.22
CA THR A 172 -1.47 -28.05 17.13
C THR A 172 -0.57 -27.37 16.10
N GLY A 173 -1.00 -26.29 15.44
CA GLY A 173 -0.07 -25.64 14.54
C GLY A 173 -0.63 -24.55 13.68
N LYS A 174 0.30 -23.87 13.04
CA LYS A 174 0.02 -22.96 11.93
C LYS A 174 -0.85 -23.70 10.91
N PHE A 175 -1.69 -22.98 10.19
CA PHE A 175 -2.51 -23.50 9.11
C PHE A 175 -2.64 -22.45 8.01
N TRP A 176 -2.83 -22.92 6.79
CA TRP A 176 -3.14 -22.05 5.68
C TRP A 176 -4.64 -21.86 5.60
N GLN A 177 -5.09 -20.62 5.48
CA GLN A 177 -6.49 -20.30 5.23
C GLN A 177 -6.63 -19.46 3.97
N CYS A 178 -7.55 -19.87 3.10
CA CYS A 178 -7.95 -19.08 1.95
C CYS A 178 -8.81 -17.90 2.42
N PRO A 179 -8.45 -16.65 2.08
CA PRO A 179 -9.21 -15.48 2.51
C PRO A 179 -10.61 -15.41 1.89
N ASP A 180 -10.80 -15.96 0.69
CA ASP A 180 -12.04 -15.78 -0.08
C ASP A 180 -13.09 -16.85 0.20
N CYS A 181 -12.66 -18.11 0.34
CA CYS A 181 -13.57 -19.25 0.51
C CYS A 181 -13.44 -19.96 1.86
N ALA A 182 -12.63 -19.41 2.77
CA ALA A 182 -12.33 -19.95 4.10
C ALA A 182 -11.81 -21.40 4.11
N HIS A 183 -11.33 -21.92 2.97
CA HIS A 183 -10.73 -23.25 2.86
C HIS A 183 -9.46 -23.31 3.71
N ILE A 184 -9.34 -24.32 4.57
CA ILE A 184 -8.20 -24.51 5.47
C ILE A 184 -7.36 -25.71 5.04
N ILE A 185 -6.05 -25.53 4.98
CA ILE A 185 -5.05 -26.62 4.90
C ILE A 185 -4.22 -26.53 6.18
N ALA A 186 -4.41 -27.47 7.09
CA ALA A 186 -3.61 -27.56 8.31
C ALA A 186 -2.32 -28.36 8.04
N PHE A 187 -1.26 -28.05 8.80
CA PHE A 187 -0.01 -28.81 8.79
C PHE A 187 -0.06 -29.96 9.80
#